data_AF-A0A1A8EGB3-F1
#
_entry.id   AF-A0A1A8EGB3-F1
#
_cell.length_a   1.000
_cell.length_b   1.000
_cell.length_c   1.000
_cell.angle_alpha   90.00
_cell.angle_beta   90.00
_cell.angle_gamma   90.00
#
_symmetry.space_group_name_H-M   'P 1'
#
loop_
_entity.id
_entity.type
_entity.pdbx_description
1 polymer ?
#
loop_
_entity_poly.entity_id
_entity_poly.type
_entity_poly.pdbx_seq_one_letter_code
_entity_poly.pdbx_strand_id
1 'polypeptide(L)'
;REYVTLRHTGIKVLDEAFKQASGPLKEATDLREDAQSSTASFKDQCGLPSVAKLKQCIQSLATRLQSSDGAMGATMVLREGYPSLEPLVSLSEMTRKLLAAYDSMIASQKHLIENADGVQERIDQVHREGMDFHEDLSRLGEKEGLKGRKLNKAVESFTWNITVLKGQSDLLRGAKMDSLDALRQLALACEACGLTSSCNSSSSFSNAELHFSTSGRRSSTHNNNGRI
;
A
#
# COMPACT_ATOMS: atom_id res chain seq x y z
N ARG A 1 4.17 16.28 -3.59
CA ARG A 1 4.75 15.21 -2.77
C ARG A 1 5.65 15.83 -1.73
N GLU A 2 5.44 15.53 -0.47
CA GLU A 2 6.32 15.96 0.61
C GLU A 2 7.15 14.74 1.05
N TYR A 3 8.47 14.81 0.88
CA TYR A 3 9.36 13.70 1.18
C TYR A 3 10.01 13.88 2.55
N VAL A 4 9.95 12.82 3.37
CA VAL A 4 10.70 12.79 4.62
C VAL A 4 12.18 12.58 4.35
N THR A 5 13.03 13.30 5.08
CA THR A 5 14.49 13.21 4.96
C THR A 5 15.11 12.93 6.31
N LEU A 6 16.14 12.08 6.35
CA LEU A 6 16.83 11.76 7.59
C LEU A 6 17.68 12.95 8.08
N ARG A 7 17.74 13.15 9.40
CA ARG A 7 18.54 14.19 10.04
C ARG A 7 20.00 13.77 10.09
N HIS A 8 20.89 14.74 9.87
CA HIS A 8 22.31 14.57 10.07
C HIS A 8 22.63 14.45 11.56
N THR A 9 23.33 13.37 11.94
CA THR A 9 23.72 13.08 13.32
C THR A 9 25.05 13.72 13.69
N GLY A 10 25.93 13.96 12.71
CA GLY A 10 27.30 14.39 12.93
C GLY A 10 28.24 13.25 13.35
N ILE A 11 27.78 12.00 13.19
CA ILE A 11 28.56 10.78 13.45
C ILE A 11 28.69 10.06 12.12
N LYS A 12 29.90 10.06 11.56
CA LYS A 12 30.15 9.66 10.17
C LYS A 12 29.58 8.28 9.82
N VAL A 13 29.80 7.29 10.67
CA VAL A 13 29.31 5.92 10.44
C VAL A 13 27.78 5.83 10.40
N LEU A 14 27.09 6.61 11.24
CA LEU A 14 25.62 6.67 11.26
C LEU A 14 25.08 7.41 10.05
N ASP A 15 25.72 8.52 9.68
CA ASP A 15 25.28 9.32 8.55
C ASP A 15 25.43 8.57 7.22
N GLU A 16 26.50 7.78 7.06
CA GLU A 16 26.65 6.89 5.90
C GLU A 16 25.62 5.75 5.90
N ALA A 17 25.33 5.15 7.07
CA ALA A 17 24.27 4.14 7.17
C ALA A 17 22.90 4.71 6.79
N PHE A 18 22.51 5.84 7.37
CA PHE A 18 21.21 6.47 7.12
C PHE A 18 21.03 7.00 5.71
N LYS A 19 22.12 7.37 5.01
CA LYS A 19 22.07 7.82 3.62
C LYS A 19 21.40 6.79 2.69
N GLN A 20 21.55 5.50 3.00
CA GLN A 20 20.96 4.40 2.22
C GLN A 20 19.42 4.44 2.21
N ALA A 21 18.78 5.07 3.20
CA ALA A 21 17.32 5.16 3.28
C ALA A 21 16.70 6.17 2.31
N SER A 22 17.46 7.11 1.75
CA SER A 22 16.90 8.19 0.93
C SER A 22 16.09 7.69 -0.27
N GLY A 23 16.55 6.62 -0.93
CA GLY A 23 15.85 6.01 -2.07
C GLY A 23 14.56 5.31 -1.63
N PRO A 24 14.64 4.31 -0.73
CA PRO A 24 13.47 3.60 -0.23
C PRO A 24 12.39 4.50 0.40
N LEU A 25 12.78 5.56 1.13
CA LEU A 25 11.84 6.52 1.72
C LEU A 25 11.06 7.29 0.64
N LYS A 26 11.74 7.71 -0.43
CA LYS A 26 11.11 8.39 -1.55
C LYS A 26 10.13 7.45 -2.26
N GLU A 27 10.59 6.24 -2.57
CA GLU A 27 9.80 5.21 -3.24
C GLU A 27 8.56 4.82 -2.42
N ALA A 28 8.69 4.67 -1.10
CA ALA A 28 7.56 4.42 -0.21
C ALA A 28 6.51 5.55 -0.26
N THR A 29 6.94 6.81 -0.27
CA THR A 29 6.03 7.95 -0.42
C THR A 29 5.36 7.95 -1.78
N ASP A 30 6.12 7.72 -2.86
CA ASP A 30 5.60 7.67 -4.22
C ASP A 30 4.51 6.60 -4.39
N LEU A 31 4.79 5.36 -3.97
CA LEU A 31 3.82 4.26 -4.04
C LEU A 31 2.50 4.59 -3.33
N ARG A 32 2.58 5.15 -2.12
CA ARG A 32 1.38 5.51 -1.34
C ARG A 32 0.62 6.66 -1.97
N GLU A 33 1.31 7.73 -2.36
CA GLU A 33 0.66 8.90 -2.97
C GLU A 33 0.05 8.56 -4.33
N ASP A 34 0.72 7.77 -5.16
CA ASP A 34 0.20 7.32 -6.47
C ASP A 34 -1.10 6.51 -6.32
N ALA A 35 -1.12 5.53 -5.40
CA ALA A 35 -2.30 4.73 -5.11
C ALA A 35 -3.46 5.59 -4.56
N GLN A 36 -3.17 6.54 -3.67
CA GLN A 36 -4.18 7.43 -3.11
C GLN A 36 -4.73 8.41 -4.16
N SER A 37 -3.86 8.99 -5.00
CA SER A 37 -4.24 9.94 -6.04
C SER A 37 -5.08 9.30 -7.15
N SER A 38 -4.71 8.11 -7.62
CA SER A 38 -5.51 7.41 -8.65
C SER A 38 -6.86 6.96 -8.12
N THR A 39 -6.92 6.52 -6.85
CA THR A 39 -8.18 6.22 -6.17
C THR A 39 -9.08 7.46 -6.05
N ALA A 40 -8.51 8.61 -5.67
CA ALA A 40 -9.25 9.86 -5.60
C ALA A 40 -9.76 10.31 -6.98
N SER A 41 -8.93 10.16 -8.02
CA SER A 41 -9.32 10.46 -9.41
C SER A 41 -10.47 9.58 -9.88
N PHE A 42 -10.45 8.27 -9.58
CA PHE A 42 -11.56 7.37 -9.90
C PHE A 42 -12.86 7.78 -9.18
N LYS A 43 -12.79 8.13 -7.89
CA LYS A 43 -13.96 8.63 -7.13
C LYS A 43 -14.54 9.91 -7.74
N ASP A 44 -13.68 10.82 -8.18
CA ASP A 44 -14.07 12.06 -8.85
C ASP A 44 -14.79 11.79 -10.18
N GLN A 45 -14.25 10.89 -11.02
CA GLN A 45 -14.94 10.46 -12.25
C GLN A 45 -16.27 9.74 -11.96
N CYS A 46 -16.41 9.15 -10.77
CA CYS A 46 -17.68 8.59 -10.35
C CYS A 46 -18.73 9.66 -10.03
N GLY A 47 -18.34 10.93 -9.85
CA GLY A 47 -19.21 12.02 -9.41
C GLY A 47 -19.56 11.95 -7.93
N LEU A 48 -18.72 11.29 -7.12
CA LEU A 48 -18.99 11.03 -5.70
C LEU A 48 -18.09 11.89 -4.80
N PRO A 49 -18.54 12.22 -3.57
CA PRO A 49 -17.71 12.92 -2.59
C PRO A 49 -16.42 12.15 -2.25
N SER A 50 -15.39 12.86 -1.78
CA SER A 50 -14.10 12.25 -1.38
C SER A 50 -14.22 11.16 -0.31
N VAL A 51 -15.23 11.28 0.56
CA VAL A 51 -15.55 10.31 1.63
C VAL A 51 -16.26 9.04 1.11
N ALA A 52 -16.67 9.01 -0.16
CA ALA A 52 -17.33 7.86 -0.74
C ALA A 52 -16.42 6.63 -0.76
N LYS A 53 -17.02 5.46 -0.56
CA LYS A 53 -16.32 4.16 -0.59
C LYS A 53 -16.25 3.63 -2.02
N LEU A 54 -15.27 2.77 -2.31
CA LEU A 54 -15.14 2.14 -3.63
C LEU A 54 -16.40 1.36 -4.03
N LYS A 55 -17.07 0.70 -3.08
CA LYS A 55 -18.37 0.04 -3.35
C LYS A 55 -19.41 0.99 -3.99
N GLN A 56 -19.49 2.23 -3.52
CA GLN A 56 -20.42 3.23 -4.08
C GLN A 56 -19.99 3.66 -5.49
N CYS A 57 -18.68 3.74 -5.74
CA CYS A 57 -18.12 4.00 -7.06
C CYS A 57 -18.48 2.89 -8.04
N ILE A 58 -18.35 1.62 -7.63
CA ILE A 58 -18.72 0.46 -8.43
C ILE A 58 -20.22 0.44 -8.72
N GLN A 59 -21.07 0.73 -7.73
CA GLN A 59 -22.52 0.83 -7.96
C GLN A 59 -22.85 1.91 -9.00
N SER A 60 -22.21 3.09 -8.91
CA SER A 60 -22.37 4.18 -9.87
C SER A 60 -21.79 3.87 -11.26
N LEU A 61 -20.77 3.02 -11.33
CA LEU A 61 -20.21 2.53 -12.58
C LEU A 61 -21.15 1.50 -13.22
N ALA A 62 -21.66 0.54 -12.45
CA ALA A 62 -22.58 -0.49 -12.93
C ALA A 62 -23.86 0.11 -13.52
N THR A 63 -24.45 1.12 -12.88
CA THR A 63 -25.64 1.81 -13.43
C THR A 63 -25.36 2.52 -14.77
N ARG A 64 -24.13 2.98 -14.99
CA ARG A 64 -23.69 3.58 -16.27
C ARG A 64 -23.33 2.56 -17.33
N LEU A 65 -23.07 1.32 -16.93
CA LEU A 65 -22.76 0.21 -17.83
C LEU A 65 -24.02 -0.57 -18.23
N GLN A 66 -25.12 -0.44 -17.49
CA GLN A 66 -26.36 -1.14 -17.78
C GLN A 66 -27.16 -0.43 -18.89
N SER A 67 -27.54 -1.17 -19.93
CA SER A 67 -28.45 -0.69 -20.98
C SER A 67 -29.92 -0.78 -20.57
N SER A 68 -30.81 -0.17 -21.35
CA SER A 68 -32.25 -0.13 -21.06
C SER A 68 -32.96 -1.49 -21.11
N ASP A 69 -32.36 -2.48 -21.76
CA ASP A 69 -32.78 -3.89 -21.77
C ASP A 69 -32.18 -4.71 -20.62
N GLY A 70 -31.37 -4.08 -19.76
CA GLY A 70 -30.73 -4.69 -18.60
C GLY A 70 -29.40 -5.38 -18.89
N ALA A 71 -28.91 -5.39 -20.13
CA ALA A 71 -27.63 -5.98 -20.47
C ALA A 71 -26.46 -5.14 -19.92
N MET A 72 -25.38 -5.81 -19.51
CA MET A 72 -24.18 -5.13 -18.98
C MET A 72 -23.19 -4.83 -20.11
N GLY A 73 -22.74 -3.58 -20.18
CA GLY A 73 -21.78 -3.11 -21.18
C GLY A 73 -20.33 -3.47 -20.90
N ALA A 74 -20.03 -4.04 -19.73
CA ALA A 74 -18.72 -4.57 -19.37
C ALA A 74 -18.86 -5.75 -18.40
N THR A 75 -17.85 -6.60 -18.34
CA THR A 75 -17.75 -7.68 -17.36
C THR A 75 -16.47 -7.56 -16.53
N MET A 76 -16.54 -7.93 -15.26
CA MET A 76 -15.37 -8.04 -14.41
C MET A 76 -14.73 -9.42 -14.55
N VAL A 77 -13.42 -9.43 -14.75
CA VAL A 77 -12.57 -10.62 -14.74
C VAL A 77 -11.39 -10.41 -13.79
N LEU A 78 -10.76 -11.51 -13.34
CA LEU A 78 -9.50 -11.42 -12.60
C LEU A 78 -8.33 -11.58 -13.57
N ARG A 79 -7.50 -10.54 -13.68
CA ARG A 79 -6.23 -10.58 -14.41
C ARG A 79 -5.10 -10.55 -13.40
N GLU A 80 -4.33 -11.64 -13.34
CA GLU A 80 -3.23 -11.80 -12.38
C GLU A 80 -3.67 -11.61 -10.91
N GLY A 81 -4.93 -11.97 -10.60
CA GLY A 81 -5.52 -11.80 -9.26
C GLY A 81 -6.13 -10.42 -8.99
N TYR A 82 -6.09 -9.49 -9.95
CA TYR A 82 -6.65 -8.13 -9.82
C TYR A 82 -7.95 -7.97 -10.62
N PRO A 83 -8.96 -7.28 -10.08
CA PRO A 83 -10.25 -7.09 -10.77
C PRO A 83 -10.10 -6.10 -11.94
N SER A 84 -10.37 -6.56 -13.16
CA SER A 84 -10.33 -5.78 -14.40
C SER A 84 -11.71 -5.76 -15.05
N LEU A 85 -12.11 -4.62 -15.60
CA LEU A 85 -13.40 -4.46 -16.28
C LEU A 85 -13.19 -4.46 -17.79
N GLU A 86 -13.73 -5.46 -18.47
CA GLU A 86 -13.63 -5.63 -19.92
C GLU A 86 -14.91 -5.16 -20.60
N PRO A 87 -14.85 -4.14 -21.48
CA PRO A 87 -16.00 -3.70 -22.26
C PRO A 87 -16.52 -4.82 -23.17
N LEU A 88 -17.84 -5.06 -23.13
CA LEU A 88 -18.52 -6.01 -24.00
C LEU A 88 -19.11 -5.35 -25.25
N VAL A 89 -19.30 -4.03 -25.20
CA VAL A 89 -19.93 -3.23 -26.26
C VAL A 89 -19.20 -1.89 -26.43
N SER A 90 -19.52 -1.18 -27.51
CA SER A 90 -19.08 0.20 -27.70
C SER A 90 -19.71 1.12 -26.66
N LEU A 91 -18.90 1.61 -25.72
CA LEU A 91 -19.35 2.49 -24.63
C LEU A 91 -19.30 3.97 -25.02
N SER A 92 -20.08 4.80 -24.33
CA SER A 92 -20.00 6.26 -24.45
C SER A 92 -18.60 6.78 -24.07
N GLU A 93 -18.21 7.96 -24.58
CA GLU A 93 -16.93 8.57 -24.23
C GLU A 93 -16.77 8.80 -22.71
N MET A 94 -17.85 9.22 -22.06
CA MET A 94 -17.88 9.42 -20.60
C MET A 94 -17.63 8.11 -19.85
N THR A 95 -18.28 7.02 -20.26
CA THR A 95 -18.11 5.69 -19.63
C THR A 95 -16.71 5.14 -19.89
N ARG A 96 -16.14 5.34 -21.08
CA ARG A 96 -14.74 4.96 -21.38
C ARG A 96 -13.74 5.71 -20.51
N LYS A 97 -13.93 7.01 -20.31
CA LYS A 97 -13.07 7.81 -19.42
C LYS A 97 -13.12 7.30 -17.97
N LEU A 98 -14.31 6.92 -17.51
CA LEU A 98 -14.49 6.34 -16.18
C LEU A 98 -13.79 4.98 -16.05
N LEU A 99 -13.90 4.10 -17.05
CA LEU A 99 -13.17 2.83 -17.07
C LEU A 99 -11.66 3.03 -17.10
N ALA A 100 -11.16 4.01 -17.87
CA ALA A 100 -9.73 4.33 -17.87
C ALA A 100 -9.24 4.81 -16.48
N ALA A 101 -10.07 5.56 -15.75
CA ALA A 101 -9.75 5.96 -14.38
C ALA A 101 -9.76 4.77 -13.41
N TYR A 102 -10.69 3.83 -13.60
CA TYR A 102 -10.72 2.56 -12.88
C TYR A 102 -9.44 1.75 -13.14
N ASP A 103 -9.04 1.56 -14.41
CA ASP A 103 -7.86 0.80 -14.79
C ASP A 103 -6.57 1.43 -14.23
N SER A 104 -6.46 2.75 -14.29
CA SER A 104 -5.36 3.50 -13.70
C SER A 104 -5.28 3.28 -12.18
N MET A 105 -6.43 3.31 -11.49
CA MET A 105 -6.50 2.99 -10.06
C MET A 105 -6.02 1.56 -9.78
N ILE A 106 -6.54 0.56 -10.51
CA ILE A 106 -6.11 -0.84 -10.34
C ILE A 106 -4.60 -0.99 -10.57
N ALA A 107 -4.04 -0.34 -11.59
CA ALA A 107 -2.62 -0.37 -11.88
C ALA A 107 -1.76 0.22 -10.75
N SER A 108 -2.15 1.38 -10.19
CA SER A 108 -1.43 1.96 -9.04
C SER A 108 -1.53 1.09 -7.79
N GLN A 109 -2.70 0.51 -7.52
CA GLN A 109 -2.90 -0.38 -6.37
C GLN A 109 -2.05 -1.64 -6.50
N LYS A 110 -2.03 -2.25 -7.71
CA LYS A 110 -1.16 -3.38 -8.03
C LYS A 110 0.32 -3.04 -7.81
N HIS A 111 0.78 -1.91 -8.36
CA HIS A 111 2.17 -1.47 -8.21
C HIS A 111 2.55 -1.33 -6.72
N LEU A 112 1.70 -0.70 -5.91
CA LEU A 112 1.91 -0.61 -4.46
C LEU A 112 2.02 -2.00 -3.81
N ILE A 113 1.08 -2.90 -4.10
CA ILE A 113 1.04 -4.24 -3.49
C ILE A 113 2.28 -5.07 -3.83
N GLU A 114 2.73 -5.04 -5.08
CA GLU A 114 3.86 -5.85 -5.56
C GLU A 114 5.21 -5.33 -5.06
N ASN A 115 5.35 -4.01 -4.84
CA ASN A 115 6.64 -3.39 -4.51
C ASN A 115 6.80 -3.04 -3.02
N ALA A 116 5.70 -2.94 -2.27
CA ALA A 116 5.73 -2.50 -0.86
C ALA A 116 6.68 -3.33 0.00
N ASP A 117 6.70 -4.67 -0.14
CA ASP A 117 7.55 -5.52 0.71
C ASP A 117 9.04 -5.28 0.48
N GLY A 118 9.47 -5.15 -0.78
CA GLY A 118 10.87 -4.92 -1.13
C GLY A 118 11.36 -3.52 -0.74
N VAL A 119 10.48 -2.51 -0.76
CA VAL A 119 10.78 -1.18 -0.23
C VAL A 119 10.87 -1.24 1.31
N GLN A 120 9.91 -1.92 1.95
CA GLN A 120 9.87 -2.08 3.40
C GLN A 120 11.13 -2.78 3.92
N GLU A 121 11.56 -3.87 3.27
CA GLU A 121 12.76 -4.60 3.66
C GLU A 121 14.02 -3.72 3.61
N ARG A 122 14.15 -2.86 2.59
CA ARG A 122 15.26 -1.91 2.49
C ARG A 122 15.20 -0.84 3.59
N ILE A 123 14.03 -0.34 3.94
CA ILE A 123 13.87 0.60 5.07
C ILE A 123 14.22 -0.09 6.39
N ASP A 124 13.71 -1.30 6.60
CA ASP A 124 13.92 -2.09 7.81
C ASP A 124 15.40 -2.51 7.97
N GLN A 125 16.12 -2.72 6.85
CA GLN A 125 17.56 -2.97 6.86
C GLN A 125 18.33 -1.76 7.40
N VAL A 126 18.07 -0.55 6.90
CA VAL A 126 18.72 0.67 7.41
C VAL A 126 18.36 0.93 8.87
N HIS A 127 17.11 0.64 9.26
CA HIS A 127 16.70 0.70 10.66
C HIS A 127 17.52 -0.25 11.54
N ARG A 128 17.68 -1.53 11.14
CA ARG A 128 18.48 -2.51 11.88
C ARG A 128 19.95 -2.09 11.99
N GLU A 129 20.57 -1.69 10.88
CA GLU A 129 21.95 -1.19 10.87
C GLU A 129 22.12 0.02 11.80
N GLY A 130 21.18 0.95 11.81
CA GLY A 130 21.19 2.07 12.74
C GLY A 130 21.10 1.62 14.21
N MET A 131 20.26 0.64 14.50
CA MET A 131 20.09 0.10 15.85
C MET A 131 21.33 -0.63 16.38
N ASP A 132 22.17 -1.21 15.52
CA ASP A 132 23.44 -1.85 15.92
C ASP A 132 24.41 -0.85 16.56
N PHE A 133 24.26 0.45 16.27
CA PHE A 133 25.08 1.52 16.85
C PHE A 133 24.47 2.15 18.11
N HIS A 134 23.25 1.77 18.50
CA HIS A 134 22.50 2.45 19.57
C HIS A 134 23.24 2.39 20.92
N GLU A 135 23.76 1.22 21.31
CA GLU A 135 24.47 1.04 22.58
C GLU A 135 25.79 1.84 22.64
N ASP A 136 26.40 2.06 21.49
CA ASP A 136 27.69 2.73 21.33
C ASP A 136 27.56 4.21 20.94
N LEU A 137 26.34 4.73 20.81
CA LEU A 137 26.05 6.04 20.22
C LEU A 137 26.82 7.18 20.89
N SER A 138 26.85 7.20 22.23
CA SER A 138 27.60 8.22 22.99
C SER A 138 29.10 8.13 22.74
N ARG A 139 29.65 6.91 22.72
CA ARG A 139 31.08 6.65 22.45
C ARG A 139 31.47 7.04 21.03
N LEU A 140 30.60 6.78 20.05
CA LEU A 140 30.80 7.18 18.66
C LEU A 140 30.78 8.71 18.51
N GLY A 141 29.84 9.39 19.18
CA GLY A 141 29.80 10.85 19.18
C GLY A 141 31.04 11.48 19.82
N GLU A 142 31.54 10.94 20.93
CA GLU A 142 32.77 11.42 21.57
C GLU A 142 34.01 11.25 20.67
N LYS A 143 34.10 10.14 19.93
CA LYS A 143 35.18 9.91 18.94
C LYS A 143 35.19 10.94 17.81
N GLU A 144 34.02 11.43 17.43
CA GLU A 144 33.84 12.52 16.46
C GLU A 144 33.97 13.91 17.11
N GLY A 145 34.36 13.98 18.39
CA GLY A 145 34.57 15.22 19.14
C GLY A 145 33.29 15.90 19.64
N LEU A 146 32.15 15.22 19.57
CA LEU A 146 30.88 15.73 20.08
C LEU A 146 30.84 15.61 21.60
N LYS A 147 30.50 16.71 22.29
CA LYS A 147 30.36 16.77 23.76
C LYS A 147 29.18 17.63 24.18
N GLY A 148 28.65 17.36 25.37
CA GLY A 148 27.56 18.13 25.98
C GLY A 148 26.38 18.30 25.03
N ARG A 149 25.96 19.55 24.79
CA ARG A 149 24.81 19.87 23.94
C ARG A 149 24.89 19.33 22.51
N LYS A 150 26.11 19.24 21.92
CA LYS A 150 26.29 18.69 20.57
C LYS A 150 26.03 17.18 20.53
N LEU A 151 26.50 16.46 21.54
CA LEU A 151 26.27 15.02 21.68
C LEU A 151 24.77 14.74 21.89
N ASN A 152 24.10 15.51 22.75
CA ASN A 152 22.65 15.37 22.96
C ASN A 152 21.86 15.58 21.66
N LYS A 153 22.23 16.57 20.85
CA LYS A 153 21.59 16.82 19.54
C LYS A 153 21.81 15.66 18.55
N ALA A 154 22.98 15.02 18.58
CA ALA A 154 23.26 13.83 17.77
C ALA A 154 22.34 12.67 18.18
N VAL A 155 22.19 12.44 19.49
CA VAL A 155 21.27 11.43 20.05
C VAL A 155 19.81 11.71 19.68
N GLU A 156 19.36 12.96 19.79
CA GLU A 156 18.01 13.35 19.35
C GLU A 156 17.79 13.11 17.86
N SER A 157 18.79 13.41 17.03
CA SER A 157 18.73 13.21 15.58
C SER A 157 18.67 11.73 15.22
N PHE A 158 19.48 10.90 15.90
CA PHE A 158 19.44 9.45 15.80
C PHE A 158 18.05 8.90 16.15
N THR A 159 17.51 9.25 17.33
CA THR A 159 16.20 8.79 17.79
C THR A 159 15.09 9.18 16.81
N TRP A 160 15.15 10.40 16.28
CA TRP A 160 14.21 10.84 15.25
C TRP A 160 14.34 10.01 13.97
N ASN A 161 15.55 9.73 13.48
CA ASN A 161 15.78 8.91 12.28
C ASN A 161 15.20 7.50 12.44
N ILE A 162 15.49 6.84 13.56
CA ILE A 162 14.96 5.50 13.88
C ILE A 162 13.43 5.53 13.91
N THR A 163 12.84 6.53 14.56
CA THR A 163 11.38 6.69 14.64
C THR A 163 10.76 6.90 13.26
N VAL A 164 11.41 7.70 12.40
CA VAL A 164 10.95 7.94 11.02
C VAL A 164 11.03 6.68 10.18
N LEU A 165 12.16 5.96 10.21
CA LEU A 165 12.32 4.72 9.45
C LEU A 165 11.22 3.72 9.81
N LYS A 166 11.01 3.50 11.11
CA LYS A 166 9.95 2.62 11.60
C LYS A 166 8.57 3.10 11.16
N GLY A 167 8.27 4.39 11.34
CA GLY A 167 6.99 4.97 10.96
C GLY A 167 6.70 4.84 9.45
N GLN A 168 7.70 5.03 8.60
CA GLN A 168 7.54 4.92 7.14
C GLN A 168 7.33 3.47 6.69
N SER A 169 8.05 2.52 7.31
CA SER A 169 7.84 1.09 7.14
C SER A 169 6.40 0.69 7.53
N ASP A 170 5.94 1.13 8.71
CA ASP A 170 4.60 0.85 9.22
C ASP A 170 3.50 1.45 8.33
N LEU A 171 3.68 2.69 7.86
CA LEU A 171 2.74 3.35 6.94
C LEU A 171 2.64 2.63 5.60
N LEU A 172 3.76 2.17 5.03
CA LEU A 172 3.75 1.46 3.76
C LEU A 172 3.07 0.09 3.89
N ARG A 173 3.34 -0.63 4.98
CA ARG A 173 2.65 -1.89 5.30
C ARG A 173 1.14 -1.68 5.48
N GLY A 174 0.74 -0.62 6.19
CA GLY A 174 -0.66 -0.23 6.36
C GLY A 174 -1.33 0.04 5.01
N ALA A 175 -0.71 0.89 4.18
CA ALA A 175 -1.21 1.21 2.84
C ALA A 175 -1.39 -0.05 1.99
N LYS A 176 -0.43 -0.98 2.00
CA LYS A 176 -0.57 -2.28 1.30
C LYS A 176 -1.81 -3.04 1.79
N MET A 177 -1.99 -3.19 3.11
CA MET A 177 -3.13 -3.93 3.66
C MET A 177 -4.48 -3.27 3.30
N ASP A 178 -4.54 -1.94 3.38
CA ASP A 178 -5.73 -1.19 2.99
C ASP A 178 -6.05 -1.36 1.51
N SER A 179 -5.03 -1.37 0.64
CA SER A 179 -5.17 -1.66 -0.80
C SER A 179 -5.71 -3.05 -1.06
N LEU A 180 -5.22 -4.06 -0.34
CA LEU A 180 -5.71 -5.43 -0.46
C LEU A 180 -7.20 -5.55 -0.10
N ASP A 181 -7.60 -4.97 1.04
CA ASP A 181 -9.00 -4.98 1.44
C ASP A 181 -9.86 -4.17 0.46
N ALA A 182 -9.39 -3.00 0.01
CA ALA A 182 -10.08 -2.17 -0.95
C ALA A 182 -10.38 -2.92 -2.26
N LEU A 183 -9.40 -3.62 -2.83
CA LEU A 183 -9.57 -4.41 -4.06
C LEU A 183 -10.50 -5.61 -3.84
N ARG A 184 -10.43 -6.24 -2.67
CA ARG A 184 -11.36 -7.31 -2.30
C ARG A 184 -12.80 -6.80 -2.22
N GLN A 185 -13.04 -5.70 -1.51
CA GLN A 185 -14.37 -5.09 -1.42
C GLN A 185 -14.89 -4.63 -2.78
N LEU A 186 -13.98 -4.17 -3.65
CA LEU A 186 -14.29 -3.78 -5.02
C LEU A 186 -14.77 -4.98 -5.84
N ALA A 187 -14.07 -6.12 -5.80
CA ALA A 187 -14.47 -7.33 -6.52
C ALA A 187 -15.85 -7.84 -6.05
N LEU A 188 -16.08 -7.86 -4.74
CA LEU A 188 -17.39 -8.22 -4.16
C LEU A 188 -18.50 -7.24 -4.59
N ALA A 189 -18.19 -5.95 -4.73
CA ALA A 189 -19.14 -4.98 -5.24
C ALA A 189 -19.45 -5.21 -6.72
N CYS A 190 -18.46 -5.59 -7.54
CA CYS A 190 -18.68 -5.94 -8.94
C CYS A 190 -19.62 -7.15 -9.07
N GLU A 191 -19.39 -8.20 -8.27
CA GLU A 191 -20.26 -9.38 -8.23
C GLU A 191 -21.68 -9.02 -7.79
N ALA A 192 -21.83 -8.24 -6.71
CA ALA A 192 -23.14 -7.79 -6.24
C ALA A 192 -23.90 -6.90 -7.24
N CYS A 193 -23.18 -6.26 -8.18
CA CYS A 193 -23.74 -5.47 -9.26
C CYS A 193 -23.99 -6.27 -10.55
N GLY A 194 -23.75 -7.58 -10.56
CA GLY A 194 -23.93 -8.42 -11.75
C GLY A 194 -22.90 -8.16 -12.85
N LEU A 195 -21.74 -7.59 -12.52
CA LEU A 195 -20.64 -7.39 -13.48
C LEU A 195 -19.88 -8.69 -13.76
N THR A 196 -20.05 -9.74 -12.96
CA THR A 196 -19.43 -11.05 -13.19
C THR A 196 -20.21 -11.84 -14.24
N SER A 197 -19.51 -12.45 -15.19
CA SER A 197 -20.16 -13.33 -16.17
C SER A 197 -20.68 -14.61 -15.48
N SER A 198 -21.95 -14.98 -15.72
CA SER A 198 -22.62 -16.16 -15.14
C SER A 198 -22.02 -17.52 -15.53
N CYS A 199 -20.90 -17.56 -16.28
CA CYS A 199 -20.30 -18.79 -16.78
C CYS A 199 -19.43 -19.55 -15.75
N ASN A 200 -19.20 -19.01 -14.55
CA ASN A 200 -18.51 -19.70 -13.46
C ASN A 200 -19.43 -19.89 -12.24
N SER A 201 -20.55 -20.60 -12.42
CA SER A 201 -21.53 -20.91 -11.37
C SER A 201 -21.05 -21.94 -10.32
N SER A 202 -19.74 -22.11 -10.13
CA SER A 202 -19.20 -23.03 -9.10
C SER A 202 -17.82 -22.66 -8.56
N SER A 203 -17.35 -21.43 -8.75
CA SER A 203 -16.24 -20.88 -7.97
C SER A 203 -16.78 -19.71 -7.16
N SER A 204 -17.49 -20.01 -6.08
CA SER A 204 -17.65 -19.02 -5.01
C SER A 204 -16.28 -18.41 -4.78
N PHE A 205 -16.14 -17.09 -4.93
CA PHE A 205 -14.89 -16.35 -4.72
C PHE A 205 -14.37 -16.69 -3.32
N SER A 206 -13.64 -17.80 -3.25
CA SER A 206 -13.13 -18.31 -2.02
C SER A 206 -11.98 -17.38 -1.68
N ASN A 207 -11.81 -17.09 -0.39
CA ASN A 207 -10.66 -16.35 0.13
C ASN A 207 -9.29 -16.82 -0.43
N ALA A 208 -9.24 -17.98 -1.07
CA ALA A 208 -8.09 -18.59 -1.69
C ALA A 208 -7.67 -17.99 -3.05
N GLU A 209 -8.56 -17.47 -3.91
CA GLU A 209 -8.13 -17.00 -5.26
C GLU A 209 -7.50 -15.61 -5.27
N LEU A 210 -7.79 -14.80 -4.25
CA LEU A 210 -7.00 -13.62 -3.93
C LEU A 210 -5.75 -14.08 -3.17
N HIS A 211 -4.82 -14.73 -3.87
CA HIS A 211 -3.49 -15.05 -3.33
C HIS A 211 -2.69 -13.76 -3.12
N PHE A 212 -3.09 -13.00 -2.10
CA PHE A 212 -2.25 -11.98 -1.51
C PHE A 212 -1.40 -12.67 -0.46
N SER A 213 -0.16 -12.96 -0.84
CA SER A 213 0.84 -13.61 0.02
C SER A 213 0.99 -12.81 1.31
N THR A 214 0.30 -13.26 2.36
CA THR A 214 0.50 -12.81 3.73
C THR A 214 1.56 -13.71 4.36
N SER A 215 2.79 -13.64 3.85
CA SER A 215 3.94 -14.23 4.53
C SER A 215 4.30 -13.32 5.71
N GLY A 216 3.59 -13.49 6.82
CA GLY A 216 3.79 -12.66 8.01
C GLY A 216 2.95 -13.05 9.23
N ARG A 217 2.58 -14.32 9.40
CA ARG A 217 2.07 -14.83 10.68
C ARG A 217 2.93 -16.00 11.14
N ARG A 218 3.93 -15.71 11.97
CA ARG A 218 4.52 -16.73 12.84
C ARG A 218 3.44 -17.17 13.83
N SER A 219 2.96 -18.39 13.65
CA SER A 219 2.22 -19.16 14.64
C SER A 219 3.04 -19.28 15.92
N SER A 220 2.53 -18.75 17.02
CA SER A 220 2.93 -19.16 18.36
C SER A 220 2.08 -20.36 18.74
N THR A 221 2.63 -21.56 18.58
CA THR A 221 2.13 -22.80 19.18
C THR A 221 2.26 -22.68 20.70
N HIS A 222 1.16 -22.45 21.41
CA HIS A 222 1.11 -22.70 22.85
C HIS A 222 0.82 -24.18 23.06
N ASN A 223 1.86 -24.87 23.54
CA ASN A 223 1.81 -26.29 23.85
C ASN A 223 1.02 -26.52 25.14
N ASN A 224 0.38 -27.67 25.16
CA ASN A 224 -0.62 -28.15 26.10
C ASN A 224 0.00 -28.73 27.39
N ASN A 225 -0.90 -29.00 28.36
CA ASN A 225 -0.85 -29.97 29.46
C ASN A 225 -0.42 -29.54 30.87
N GLY A 226 -1.35 -29.72 31.82
CA GLY A 226 -1.03 -29.97 33.22
C GLY A 226 -2.20 -29.83 34.19
N ARG A 227 -3.16 -30.75 34.14
CA ARG A 227 -4.27 -30.91 35.11
C ARG A 227 -3.77 -31.72 36.33
N ILE A 228 -4.00 -31.21 37.54
CA ILE A 228 -4.64 -31.83 38.74
C ILE A 228 -4.63 -30.76 39.84
#